data_AF-A0A954G1A1-F1
#
_entry.id   AF-A0A954G1A1-F1
#
_cell.length_a   1.000
_cell.length_b   1.000
_cell.length_c   1.000
_cell.angle_alpha   90.00
_cell.angle_beta   90.00
_cell.angle_gamma   90.00
#
_symmetry.space_group_name_H-M   'P 1'
#
loop_
_entity.id
_entity.type
_entity.pdbx_description
1 polymer ?
#
loop_
_entity_poly.entity_id
_entity_poly.type
_entity_poly.pdbx_seq_one_letter_code
_entity_poly.pdbx_strand_id
1 'polypeptide(L)'
;MRKTLVNLAITGSIVFSAAAGAAVQKTDSAVVDLAGINLDSRAGQQIAYVQLQRAARKVCGSTQLREAGSLSSVKEAKSCYSETLDSAVENLGIAAIEKLHAHSEG
;
A
#
# COMPACT_ATOMS: atom_id res chain seq x y z
N MET A 1 -48.94 -14.17 20.40
CA MET A 1 -48.34 -14.01 19.06
C MET A 1 -48.51 -12.54 18.66
N ARG A 2 -47.46 -11.71 18.77
CA ARG A 2 -46.76 -10.99 17.66
C ARG A 2 -47.71 -10.37 16.63
N LYS A 3 -47.60 -9.11 16.21
CA LYS A 3 -46.92 -7.86 16.63
C LYS A 3 -47.48 -6.80 15.67
N THR A 4 -47.75 -5.60 16.17
CA THR A 4 -48.37 -4.46 15.49
C THR A 4 -47.65 -4.07 14.19
N LEU A 5 -48.41 -3.85 13.11
CA LEU A 5 -47.93 -3.33 11.83
C LEU A 5 -47.87 -1.80 11.91
N VAL A 6 -46.65 -1.24 11.89
CA VAL A 6 -46.42 0.20 11.73
C VAL A 6 -45.86 0.40 10.33
N ASN A 7 -46.70 0.90 9.41
CA ASN A 7 -46.26 1.37 8.11
C ASN A 7 -45.82 2.83 8.24
N LEU A 8 -44.50 3.06 8.23
CA LEU A 8 -43.92 4.39 8.14
C LEU A 8 -43.33 4.55 6.73
N ALA A 9 -44.05 5.21 5.83
CA ALA A 9 -43.54 5.59 4.52
C ALA A 9 -42.91 6.99 4.63
N ILE A 10 -41.57 7.06 4.63
CA ILE A 10 -40.83 8.33 4.53
C ILE A 10 -40.35 8.47 3.09
N THR A 11 -41.01 9.37 2.37
CA THR A 11 -40.63 9.91 1.07
C THR A 11 -39.41 10.80 1.21
N GLY A 12 -38.38 10.60 0.38
CA GLY A 12 -37.25 11.52 0.30
C GLY A 12 -36.16 11.01 -0.65
N SER A 13 -36.30 11.26 -1.94
CA SER A 13 -35.24 11.02 -2.92
C SER A 13 -34.70 12.36 -3.41
N ILE A 14 -33.65 12.84 -2.75
CA ILE A 14 -32.77 13.86 -3.32
C ILE A 14 -31.37 13.27 -3.25
N VAL A 15 -30.80 12.94 -4.40
CA VAL A 15 -29.35 12.84 -4.49
C VAL A 15 -28.90 13.49 -5.79
N PHE A 16 -28.30 14.66 -5.62
CA PHE A 16 -27.51 15.37 -6.62
C PHE A 16 -26.50 14.42 -7.24
N SER A 17 -26.56 14.18 -8.55
CA SER A 17 -25.47 13.53 -9.28
C SER A 17 -24.34 14.54 -9.44
N ALA A 18 -23.50 14.67 -8.41
CA ALA A 18 -22.19 15.26 -8.55
C ALA A 18 -21.33 14.27 -9.35
N ALA A 19 -21.29 14.45 -10.68
CA ALA A 19 -20.26 13.85 -11.51
C ALA A 19 -18.93 14.53 -11.19
N ALA A 20 -18.34 14.18 -10.05
CA ALA A 20 -16.95 14.45 -9.77
C ALA A 20 -16.14 13.59 -10.74
N GLY A 21 -15.47 14.23 -11.70
CA GLY A 21 -14.56 13.57 -12.61
C GLY A 21 -13.51 12.82 -11.79
N ALA A 22 -13.64 11.49 -11.75
CA ALA A 22 -12.61 10.62 -11.24
C ALA A 22 -11.42 10.74 -12.20
N ALA A 23 -10.49 11.64 -11.89
CA ALA A 23 -9.15 11.58 -12.43
C ALA A 23 -8.62 10.20 -12.07
N VAL A 24 -8.49 9.32 -13.07
CA VAL A 24 -7.84 8.02 -12.93
C VAL A 24 -6.39 8.33 -12.58
N GLN A 25 -6.07 8.41 -11.29
CA GLN A 25 -4.67 8.42 -10.84
C GLN A 25 -4.07 7.12 -11.34
N LYS A 26 -3.08 7.23 -12.21
CA LYS A 26 -2.30 6.10 -12.69
C LYS A 26 -1.45 5.65 -11.50
N THR A 27 -1.96 4.71 -10.73
CA THR A 27 -1.22 4.10 -9.63
C THR A 27 -0.15 3.22 -10.25
N ASP A 28 1.10 3.68 -10.20
CA ASP A 28 2.24 2.83 -10.53
C ASP A 28 2.24 1.62 -9.58
N SER A 29 2.30 0.42 -10.14
CA SER A 29 2.24 -0.83 -9.39
C SER A 29 3.37 -1.75 -9.83
N ALA A 30 4.10 -2.32 -8.87
CA ALA A 30 5.13 -3.31 -9.14
C ALA A 30 4.67 -4.70 -8.69
N VAL A 31 4.78 -5.68 -9.60
CA VAL A 31 4.58 -7.09 -9.26
C VAL A 31 5.91 -7.66 -8.76
N VAL A 32 5.90 -8.24 -7.55
CA VAL A 32 7.04 -8.95 -6.99
C VAL A 32 6.80 -10.44 -7.14
N ASP A 33 7.61 -11.09 -7.99
CA ASP A 33 7.61 -12.54 -8.06
C ASP A 33 8.46 -13.11 -6.92
N LEU A 34 7.80 -13.87 -6.05
CA LEU A 34 8.42 -14.61 -4.95
C LEU A 34 8.49 -16.12 -5.25
N ALA A 35 8.10 -16.55 -6.45
CA ALA A 35 8.18 -17.95 -6.86
C ALA A 35 9.64 -18.43 -6.79
N GLY A 36 9.86 -19.55 -6.10
CA GLY A 36 11.19 -20.12 -5.91
C GLY A 36 11.98 -19.55 -4.72
N ILE A 37 11.47 -18.54 -4.01
CA ILE A 37 12.05 -18.09 -2.75
C ILE A 37 11.51 -18.98 -1.61
N ASN A 38 12.42 -19.61 -0.86
CA ASN A 38 12.04 -20.35 0.33
C ASN A 38 11.79 -19.40 1.52
N LEU A 39 10.52 -19.01 1.70
CA LEU A 39 10.06 -18.10 2.74
C LEU A 39 10.12 -18.69 4.16
N ASP A 40 10.33 -20.00 4.31
CA ASP A 40 10.55 -20.64 5.62
C ASP A 40 12.01 -20.49 6.09
N SER A 41 12.92 -20.16 5.17
CA SER A 41 14.33 -19.93 5.50
C SER A 41 14.61 -18.46 5.80
N ARG A 42 15.51 -18.20 6.76
CA ARG A 42 15.97 -16.84 7.06
C ARG A 42 16.53 -16.13 5.82
N ALA A 43 17.29 -16.86 4.99
CA ALA A 43 17.86 -16.32 3.77
C ALA A 43 16.78 -15.93 2.75
N GLY A 44 15.76 -16.77 2.54
CA GLY A 44 14.66 -16.45 1.64
C GLY A 44 13.78 -15.32 2.15
N GLN A 45 13.55 -15.20 3.46
CA GLN A 45 12.87 -14.05 4.07
C GLN A 45 13.61 -12.74 3.82
N GLN A 46 14.94 -12.75 3.95
CA GLN A 46 15.77 -11.58 3.63
C GLN A 46 15.71 -11.24 2.14
N ILE A 47 15.78 -12.24 1.25
CA ILE A 47 15.67 -12.02 -0.20
C ILE A 47 14.29 -11.43 -0.55
N ALA A 48 13.21 -11.97 0.01
CA ALA A 48 11.87 -11.46 -0.19
C ALA A 48 11.76 -10.00 0.28
N TYR A 49 12.26 -9.69 1.49
CA TYR A 49 12.25 -8.32 2.01
C TYR A 49 13.02 -7.35 1.10
N VAL A 50 14.20 -7.74 0.60
CA VAL A 50 14.98 -6.93 -0.36
C VAL A 50 14.21 -6.70 -1.67
N GLN A 51 13.46 -7.70 -2.16
CA GLN A 51 12.65 -7.55 -3.37
C GLN A 51 11.49 -6.57 -3.16
N LEU A 52 10.84 -6.60 -1.98
CA LEU A 52 9.82 -5.61 -1.61
C LEU A 52 10.41 -4.19 -1.58
N GLN A 53 11.58 -4.01 -0.96
CA GLN A 53 12.28 -2.70 -0.94
C GLN A 53 12.59 -2.21 -2.37
N ARG A 54 13.04 -3.09 -3.26
CA ARG A 54 13.31 -2.72 -4.66
C ARG A 54 12.03 -2.34 -5.41
N ALA A 55 10.94 -3.06 -5.18
CA ALA A 55 9.65 -2.75 -5.77
C ALA A 55 9.11 -1.40 -5.30
N ALA A 56 9.16 -1.13 -3.99
CA ALA A 56 8.77 0.16 -3.41
C ALA A 56 9.58 1.32 -4.02
N ARG A 57 10.91 1.16 -4.20
CA ARG A 57 11.75 2.17 -4.88
C ARG A 57 11.38 2.39 -6.34
N LYS A 58 10.98 1.34 -7.07
CA LYS A 58 10.56 1.46 -8.47
C LYS A 58 9.27 2.25 -8.59
N VAL A 59 8.32 2.02 -7.69
CA VAL A 59 7.03 2.73 -7.67
C VAL A 59 7.20 4.18 -7.22
N CYS A 60 7.96 4.42 -6.16
CA CYS A 60 8.05 5.74 -5.51
C CYS A 60 9.17 6.64 -6.05
N GLY A 61 10.04 6.12 -6.91
CA GLY A 61 11.17 6.87 -7.45
C GLY A 61 12.34 7.02 -6.47
N SER A 62 13.25 7.94 -6.80
CA SER A 62 14.51 8.10 -6.06
C SER A 62 14.36 9.00 -4.85
N THR A 63 14.92 8.56 -3.71
CA THR A 63 15.05 9.37 -2.48
C THR A 63 16.32 10.22 -2.48
N GLN A 64 17.08 10.24 -3.58
CA GLN A 64 18.32 11.01 -3.71
C GLN A 64 18.01 12.36 -4.37
N LEU A 65 18.43 13.46 -3.74
CA LEU A 65 18.14 14.82 -4.22
C LEU A 65 18.58 15.06 -5.67
N ARG A 66 19.71 14.47 -6.08
CA ARG A 66 20.25 14.63 -7.44
C ARG A 66 19.35 14.02 -8.51
N GLU A 67 18.64 12.95 -8.19
CA GLU A 67 17.73 12.25 -9.10
C GLU A 67 16.30 12.81 -8.99
N ALA A 68 15.89 13.20 -7.78
CA ALA A 68 14.55 13.72 -7.50
C ALA A 68 14.36 15.19 -7.90
N GLY A 69 15.44 15.95 -8.09
CA GLY A 69 15.43 17.36 -8.53
C GLY A 69 15.02 18.38 -7.46
N SER A 70 14.28 17.99 -6.43
CA SER A 70 13.89 18.89 -5.32
C SER A 70 13.82 18.17 -3.96
N LEU A 71 13.95 18.93 -2.87
CA LEU A 71 13.80 18.40 -1.51
C LEU A 71 12.36 17.91 -1.24
N SER A 72 11.37 18.59 -1.80
CA SER A 72 9.96 18.19 -1.69
C SER A 72 9.73 16.83 -2.34
N SER A 73 10.27 16.62 -3.55
CA SER A 73 10.17 15.33 -4.25
C SER A 73 10.91 14.20 -3.51
N VAL A 74 12.04 14.49 -2.86
CA VAL A 74 12.70 13.52 -1.97
C VAL A 74 11.81 13.16 -0.78
N LYS A 75 11.15 14.14 -0.16
CA LYS A 75 10.26 13.92 0.98
C LYS A 75 9.05 13.07 0.57
N GLU A 76 8.44 13.38 -0.57
CA GLU A 76 7.33 12.62 -1.14
C GLU A 76 7.76 11.18 -1.48
N ALA A 77 8.91 11.01 -2.16
CA ALA A 77 9.45 9.69 -2.48
C ALA A 77 9.76 8.86 -1.23
N LYS A 78 10.24 9.50 -0.15
CA LYS A 78 10.45 8.82 1.14
C LYS A 78 9.15 8.38 1.80
N SER A 79 8.13 9.25 1.83
CA SER A 79 6.81 8.91 2.40
C SER A 79 6.19 7.76 1.62
N CYS A 80 6.15 7.87 0.28
CA CYS A 80 5.67 6.82 -0.59
C CYS A 80 6.41 5.51 -0.35
N TYR A 81 7.75 5.55 -0.28
CA TYR A 81 8.56 4.34 -0.09
C TYR A 81 8.21 3.63 1.22
N SER A 82 8.08 4.38 2.33
CA SER A 82 7.69 3.83 3.63
C SER A 82 6.31 3.20 3.54
N GLU A 83 5.29 3.98 3.19
CA GLU A 83 3.90 3.52 3.14
C GLU A 83 3.71 2.32 2.21
N THR A 84 4.41 2.30 1.07
CA THR A 84 4.36 1.18 0.12
C THR A 84 5.03 -0.07 0.67
N LEU A 85 6.18 0.08 1.34
CA LEU A 85 6.91 -1.05 1.91
C LEU A 85 6.13 -1.65 3.09
N ASP A 86 5.61 -0.81 3.98
CA ASP A 86 4.80 -1.21 5.14
C ASP A 86 3.59 -2.01 4.63
N SER A 87 2.84 -1.43 3.68
CA SER A 87 1.69 -2.10 3.07
C SER A 87 2.08 -3.42 2.38
N ALA A 88 3.23 -3.48 1.70
CA ALA A 88 3.66 -4.69 1.02
C ALA A 88 4.06 -5.81 1.99
N VAL A 89 4.71 -5.45 3.10
CA VAL A 89 5.08 -6.39 4.17
C VAL A 89 3.83 -6.92 4.88
N GLU A 90 2.89 -6.03 5.22
CA GLU A 90 1.61 -6.41 5.83
C GLU A 90 0.78 -7.33 4.92
N ASN A 91 0.70 -7.01 3.62
CA ASN A 91 -0.02 -7.84 2.65
C ASN A 91 0.60 -9.24 2.47
N LEU A 92 1.92 -9.38 2.68
CA LEU A 92 2.58 -10.68 2.62
C LEU A 92 2.26 -11.54 3.85
N GLY A 93 1.98 -10.93 5.00
CA GLY A 93 1.49 -11.60 6.22
C GLY A 93 2.48 -12.58 6.85
N ILE A 94 3.78 -12.40 6.62
CA ILE A 94 4.83 -13.29 7.13
C ILE A 94 5.51 -12.60 8.31
N ALA A 95 5.20 -13.07 9.53
CA ALA A 95 5.70 -12.51 10.79
C ALA A 95 7.23 -12.36 10.86
N ALA A 96 7.99 -13.24 10.19
CA ALA A 96 9.43 -13.12 10.14
C ALA A 96 9.91 -11.93 9.29
N ILE A 97 9.19 -11.59 8.21
CA ILE A 97 9.48 -10.45 7.34
C ILE A 97 9.02 -9.15 8.02
N GLU A 98 7.88 -9.15 8.71
CA GLU A 98 7.44 -8.03 9.56
C GLU A 98 8.49 -7.67 10.62
N LYS A 99 9.08 -8.68 11.28
CA LYS A 99 10.19 -8.47 12.23
C LYS A 99 11.45 -7.90 11.57
N LEU A 100 11.78 -8.34 10.36
CA LEU A 100 12.91 -7.78 9.60
C LEU A 100 12.66 -6.30 9.27
N HIS A 101 11.43 -5.96 8.90
CA HIS A 101 11.02 -4.60 8.60
C HIS A 101 11.10 -3.70 9.84
N ALA A 102 10.48 -4.10 10.95
CA ALA A 102 10.51 -3.36 12.21
C ALA A 102 11.94 -3.12 12.75
N HIS A 103 12.87 -4.04 12.51
CA HIS A 103 14.27 -3.87 12.93
C HIS A 103 15.06 -2.92 12.02
N SER A 104 14.64 -2.73 10.77
CA SER A 104 15.33 -1.85 9.81
C SER A 104 14.98 -0.36 9.95
N GLU A 105 13.94 -0.05 10.73
CA GLU A 105 13.49 1.31 11.01
C GLU A 105 13.98 1.85 12.37
N GLY A 106 14.77 1.05 13.10
CA GLY A 106 15.32 1.37 14.43
C GLY A 106 16.75 1.89 14.43
#